data_AF-A0A7Y4ZMR2-F1
#
_entry.id   AF-A0A7Y4ZMR2-F1
#
_cell.length_a   1.000
_cell.length_b   1.000
_cell.length_c   1.000
_cell.angle_alpha   90.00
_cell.angle_beta   90.00
_cell.angle_gamma   90.00
#
_symmetry.space_group_name_H-M   'P 1'
#
loop_
_entity.id
_entity.type
_entity.pdbx_description
1 polymer ?
#
loop_
_entity_poly.entity_id
_entity_poly.type
_entity_poly.pdbx_seq_one_letter_code
_entity_poly.pdbx_strand_id
1 'polypeptide(L)'
;MRSNKGAAPGEFTPPRAPKTGRMLLLGMLIALGVGTGAVYFLYPGFFTGKRTPTPKPTVSAPRADAPKCKATLTVKGAPADSEILLRVGQAPLDVPGLPMGTRIEFVATAEGYAPKRGVVVPSAPWDPGADQKPRFELPIELPASKAKPNTVDPWPPAEAGTQVGGKGKPGTVHIVSSPRGAEIWLLAGLGPEATYEPLGCETDIEVLVAGPTTFRKRLKVAPDEIAKAPEGKEPGTRLVVRSVQ
;
A
#
# COMPACT_ATOMS: atom_id res chain seq x y z
N MET A 1 -63.14 37.55 -30.31
CA MET A 1 -63.77 36.98 -29.09
C MET A 1 -64.38 35.63 -29.44
N ARG A 2 -63.76 34.51 -29.04
CA ARG A 2 -64.35 33.16 -29.11
C ARG A 2 -64.31 32.57 -27.70
N SER A 3 -65.50 32.28 -27.20
CA SER A 3 -65.77 31.75 -25.86
C SER A 3 -65.61 30.22 -25.88
N ASN A 4 -64.72 29.69 -25.04
CA ASN A 4 -64.57 28.24 -24.84
C ASN A 4 -65.50 27.79 -23.70
N LYS A 5 -66.48 26.95 -24.05
CA LYS A 5 -67.34 26.23 -23.10
C LYS A 5 -66.54 25.15 -22.38
N GLY A 6 -66.62 25.14 -21.06
CA GLY A 6 -66.03 24.12 -20.19
C GLY A 6 -66.70 22.76 -20.33
N ALA A 7 -65.89 21.70 -20.24
CA ALA A 7 -66.33 20.32 -20.14
C ALA A 7 -66.47 19.91 -18.66
N ALA A 8 -67.52 19.17 -18.35
CA ALA A 8 -67.85 18.69 -17.01
C ALA A 8 -66.89 17.57 -16.54
N PRO A 9 -66.67 17.42 -15.22
CA PRO A 9 -65.80 16.39 -14.68
C PRO A 9 -66.46 15.00 -14.78
N GLY A 10 -65.83 14.10 -15.52
CA GLY A 10 -66.22 12.70 -15.61
C GLY A 10 -65.92 11.96 -14.31
N GLU A 11 -66.89 11.17 -13.86
CA GLU A 11 -66.86 10.35 -12.65
C GLU A 11 -65.88 9.18 -12.84
N PHE A 12 -64.76 9.18 -12.10
CA PHE A 12 -63.72 8.16 -12.20
C PHE A 12 -64.13 6.89 -11.46
N THR A 13 -64.48 5.84 -12.19
CA THR A 13 -64.75 4.52 -11.60
C THR A 13 -63.42 3.76 -11.43
N PRO A 14 -62.96 3.46 -10.19
CA PRO A 14 -61.70 2.76 -10.01
C PRO A 14 -61.81 1.31 -10.52
N PRO A 15 -60.79 0.81 -11.25
CA PRO A 15 -60.79 -0.58 -11.73
C PRO A 15 -60.75 -1.55 -10.54
N ARG A 16 -61.62 -2.57 -10.57
CA ARG A 16 -61.64 -3.64 -9.57
C ARG A 16 -60.32 -4.43 -9.62
N ALA A 17 -59.60 -4.45 -8.51
CA ALA A 17 -58.34 -5.18 -8.37
C ALA A 17 -58.54 -6.69 -8.65
N PRO A 18 -57.70 -7.31 -9.49
CA PRO A 18 -57.83 -8.71 -9.82
C PRO A 18 -57.47 -9.59 -8.61
N LYS A 19 -58.28 -10.62 -8.34
CA LYS A 19 -58.09 -11.59 -7.23
C LYS A 19 -56.80 -12.44 -7.36
N THR A 20 -56.02 -12.23 -8.42
CA THR A 20 -54.75 -12.92 -8.70
C THR A 20 -53.63 -12.59 -7.72
N GLY A 21 -53.70 -11.46 -7.00
CA GLY A 21 -52.68 -11.07 -6.02
C GLY A 21 -52.48 -12.09 -4.89
N ARG A 22 -53.56 -12.74 -4.44
CA ARG A 22 -53.47 -13.75 -3.35
C ARG A 22 -52.82 -15.05 -3.82
N MET A 23 -53.08 -15.48 -5.05
CA MET A 23 -52.45 -16.67 -5.64
C MET A 23 -50.96 -16.46 -5.86
N LEU A 24 -50.56 -15.27 -6.33
CA LEU A 24 -49.15 -14.92 -6.56
C LEU A 24 -48.36 -14.89 -5.25
N LEU A 25 -48.93 -14.30 -4.19
CA LEU A 25 -48.31 -14.26 -2.86
C LEU A 25 -48.12 -15.68 -2.29
N LEU A 26 -49.13 -16.54 -2.41
CA LEU A 26 -49.05 -17.92 -1.93
C LEU A 26 -47.98 -18.72 -2.69
N GLY A 27 -47.91 -18.57 -4.03
CA GLY A 27 -46.88 -19.20 -4.85
C GLY A 27 -45.46 -18.74 -4.46
N MET A 28 -45.27 -17.46 -4.19
CA MET A 28 -43.98 -16.90 -3.77
C MET A 28 -43.54 -17.45 -2.40
N LEU A 29 -44.46 -17.59 -1.44
CA LEU A 29 -44.17 -18.17 -0.13
C LEU A 29 -43.78 -19.66 -0.23
N ILE A 30 -44.45 -20.42 -1.08
CA ILE A 30 -44.11 -21.83 -1.32
C ILE A 30 -42.71 -21.94 -1.94
N ALA A 31 -42.40 -21.12 -2.96
CA ALA A 31 -41.07 -21.12 -3.59
C ALA A 31 -39.95 -20.78 -2.60
N LEU A 32 -40.18 -19.80 -1.71
CA LEU A 32 -39.26 -19.45 -0.62
C LEU A 32 -39.07 -20.60 0.38
N GLY A 33 -40.17 -21.25 0.78
CA GLY A 33 -40.12 -22.40 1.69
C GLY A 33 -39.31 -23.57 1.10
N VAL A 34 -39.57 -23.93 -0.16
CA VAL A 34 -38.86 -25.01 -0.86
C VAL A 34 -37.38 -24.66 -1.05
N GLY A 35 -37.07 -23.43 -1.47
CA GLY A 35 -35.68 -22.97 -1.63
C GLY A 35 -34.89 -23.01 -0.32
N THR A 36 -35.49 -22.56 0.77
CA THR A 36 -34.86 -22.57 2.10
C THR A 36 -34.64 -24.00 2.60
N GLY A 37 -35.62 -24.89 2.41
CA GLY A 37 -35.50 -26.31 2.75
C GLY A 37 -34.40 -27.02 1.96
N ALA A 38 -34.30 -26.76 0.65
CA ALA A 38 -33.26 -27.34 -0.20
C ALA A 38 -31.85 -26.90 0.24
N VAL A 39 -31.66 -25.62 0.59
CA VAL A 39 -30.38 -25.11 1.11
C VAL A 39 -30.03 -25.76 2.45
N TYR A 40 -31.01 -25.95 3.34
CA TYR A 40 -30.80 -26.61 4.63
C TYR A 40 -30.34 -28.07 4.49
N PHE A 41 -30.95 -28.83 3.57
CA PHE A 41 -30.58 -30.22 3.33
C PHE A 41 -29.24 -30.37 2.58
N LEU A 42 -28.92 -29.48 1.65
CA LEU A 42 -27.67 -29.54 0.87
C LEU A 42 -26.46 -28.99 1.65
N TYR A 43 -26.67 -28.03 2.54
CA TYR A 43 -25.61 -27.34 3.28
C TYR A 43 -25.88 -27.23 4.78
N PRO A 44 -26.03 -28.36 5.51
CA PRO A 44 -26.31 -28.36 6.95
C PRO A 44 -25.19 -27.67 7.77
N GLY A 45 -23.98 -27.56 7.22
CA GLY A 45 -22.84 -26.88 7.83
C GLY A 45 -22.97 -25.35 7.93
N PHE A 46 -23.83 -24.70 7.15
CA PHE A 46 -23.93 -23.23 7.15
C PHE A 46 -24.68 -22.69 8.39
N PHE A 47 -25.64 -23.46 8.92
CA PHE A 47 -26.49 -23.04 10.05
C PHE A 47 -26.01 -23.54 11.42
N THR A 48 -25.06 -24.45 11.47
CA THR A 48 -24.62 -25.08 12.74
C THR A 48 -23.62 -24.23 13.53
N GLY A 49 -23.25 -23.04 13.06
CA GLY A 49 -22.43 -22.07 13.82
C GLY A 49 -21.02 -22.55 14.19
N LYS A 50 -20.66 -23.80 13.86
CA LYS A 50 -19.32 -24.35 13.96
C LYS A 50 -18.50 -23.76 12.82
N ARG A 51 -18.07 -22.51 13.01
CA ARG A 51 -16.90 -22.00 12.31
C ARG A 51 -15.81 -22.99 12.62
N THR A 52 -15.48 -23.86 11.68
CA THR A 52 -14.19 -24.55 11.67
C THR A 52 -13.18 -23.45 11.97
N PRO A 53 -12.46 -23.49 13.09
CA PRO A 53 -11.51 -22.44 13.40
C PRO A 53 -10.57 -22.41 12.21
N THR A 54 -10.71 -21.38 11.36
CA THR A 54 -9.73 -21.11 10.33
C THR A 54 -8.42 -21.09 11.09
N PRO A 55 -7.50 -22.03 10.83
CA PRO A 55 -6.24 -22.05 11.55
C PRO A 55 -5.66 -20.67 11.32
N LYS A 56 -5.67 -19.84 12.37
CA LYS A 56 -4.91 -18.59 12.35
C LYS A 56 -3.51 -19.07 12.05
N PRO A 57 -2.90 -18.72 10.91
CA PRO A 57 -1.51 -19.01 10.74
C PRO A 57 -0.83 -18.20 11.85
N THR A 58 -0.50 -18.86 12.94
CA THR A 58 0.47 -18.38 13.92
C THR A 58 1.80 -18.48 13.20
N VAL A 59 2.02 -17.56 12.26
CA VAL A 59 3.37 -17.23 11.83
C VAL A 59 3.94 -16.51 13.02
N SER A 60 4.54 -17.30 13.92
CA SER A 60 5.55 -16.78 14.84
C SER A 60 6.64 -16.23 13.92
N ALA A 61 6.53 -14.95 13.58
CA ALA A 61 7.60 -14.24 12.90
C ALA A 61 8.85 -14.45 13.77
N PRO A 62 9.93 -15.03 13.23
CA PRO A 62 11.18 -15.13 13.96
C PRO A 62 11.51 -13.74 14.49
N ARG A 63 11.80 -13.63 15.80
CA ARG A 63 12.40 -12.40 16.32
C ARG A 63 13.69 -12.23 15.53
N ALA A 64 13.74 -11.21 14.68
CA ALA A 64 14.97 -10.82 14.03
C ALA A 64 15.95 -10.41 15.13
N ASP A 65 16.97 -11.24 15.37
CA ASP A 65 18.09 -10.87 16.21
C ASP A 65 18.68 -9.56 15.69
N ALA A 66 19.20 -8.72 16.60
CA ALA A 66 19.86 -7.49 16.20
C ALA A 66 20.94 -7.81 15.15
N PRO A 67 20.98 -7.08 14.01
CA PRO A 67 21.89 -7.42 12.92
C PRO A 67 23.33 -7.37 13.42
N LYS A 68 24.05 -8.47 13.25
CA LYS A 68 25.44 -8.63 13.70
C LYS A 68 26.42 -7.71 12.96
N CYS A 69 25.99 -7.19 11.81
CA CYS A 69 26.74 -6.29 10.96
C CYS A 69 25.85 -5.13 10.52
N LYS A 70 26.39 -3.92 10.56
CA LYS A 70 25.76 -2.70 10.05
C LYS A 70 26.46 -2.25 8.77
N ALA A 71 25.72 -1.60 7.88
CA ALA A 71 26.28 -0.96 6.71
C ALA A 71 25.79 0.49 6.59
N THR A 72 26.69 1.35 6.14
CA THR A 72 26.40 2.72 5.69
C THR A 72 26.49 2.71 4.17
N LEU A 73 25.40 3.07 3.50
CA LEU A 73 25.39 3.22 2.06
C LEU A 73 25.49 4.70 1.69
N THR A 74 26.49 5.05 0.89
CA THR A 74 26.64 6.37 0.27
C THR A 74 26.46 6.25 -1.23
N VAL A 75 25.43 6.89 -1.77
CA VAL A 75 25.17 7.00 -3.21
C VAL A 75 25.75 8.32 -3.69
N LYS A 76 26.55 8.32 -4.75
CA LYS A 76 27.24 9.50 -5.31
C LYS A 76 26.99 9.65 -6.80
N GLY A 77 27.09 10.88 -7.28
CA GLY A 77 27.00 11.22 -8.70
C GLY A 77 25.59 11.07 -9.27
N ALA A 78 24.58 11.10 -8.41
CA ALA A 78 23.20 11.18 -8.86
C ALA A 78 22.96 12.54 -9.54
N PRO A 79 22.09 12.64 -10.57
CA PRO A 79 21.70 13.93 -11.13
C PRO A 79 21.19 14.89 -10.05
N ALA A 80 21.38 16.19 -10.24
CA ALA A 80 20.74 17.19 -9.38
C ALA A 80 19.22 16.96 -9.35
N ASP A 81 18.61 17.17 -8.19
CA ASP A 81 17.17 16.99 -7.94
C ASP A 81 16.64 15.57 -8.16
N SER A 82 17.51 14.56 -8.28
CA SER A 82 17.06 13.17 -8.27
C SER A 82 16.76 12.69 -6.86
N GLU A 83 15.72 11.90 -6.73
CA GLU A 83 15.39 11.18 -5.52
C GLU A 83 16.24 9.91 -5.41
N ILE A 84 16.77 9.67 -4.22
CA ILE A 84 17.49 8.45 -3.88
C ILE A 84 16.60 7.68 -2.92
N LEU A 85 16.07 6.54 -3.37
CA LEU A 85 15.12 5.74 -2.61
C LEU A 85 15.69 4.36 -2.28
N LEU A 86 15.49 3.91 -1.05
CA LEU A 86 15.86 2.59 -0.55
C LEU A 86 14.67 1.64 -0.67
N ARG A 87 14.86 0.46 -1.26
CA ARG A 87 13.82 -0.57 -1.26
C ARG A 87 13.64 -1.13 0.16
N VAL A 88 12.40 -1.11 0.64
CA VAL A 88 12.05 -1.67 1.96
C VAL A 88 11.29 -3.00 1.88
N GLY A 89 10.78 -3.37 0.70
CA GLY A 89 10.15 -4.67 0.46
C GLY A 89 9.03 -4.63 -0.57
N GLN A 90 8.09 -5.58 -0.45
CA GLN A 90 6.87 -5.65 -1.26
C GLN A 90 5.63 -5.61 -0.35
N ALA A 91 4.62 -4.83 -0.70
CA ALA A 91 3.42 -4.69 0.11
C ALA A 91 2.50 -5.93 0.03
N PRO A 92 1.78 -6.32 1.11
CA PRO A 92 1.73 -5.63 2.40
C PRO A 92 2.99 -5.87 3.26
N LEU A 93 3.50 -4.83 3.92
CA LEU A 93 4.69 -4.94 4.79
C LEU A 93 4.67 -3.95 5.95
N ASP A 94 5.41 -4.26 7.02
CA ASP A 94 5.64 -3.37 8.16
C ASP A 94 7.07 -2.80 8.08
N VAL A 95 7.21 -1.48 8.10
CA VAL A 95 8.51 -0.77 8.17
C VAL A 95 8.71 -0.23 9.59
N PRO A 96 9.52 -0.92 10.43
CA PRO A 96 9.74 -0.49 11.81
C PRO A 96 10.79 0.63 11.91
N GLY A 97 10.85 1.28 13.08
CA GLY A 97 11.95 2.18 13.44
C GLY A 97 11.89 3.57 12.79
N LEU A 98 10.76 3.92 12.18
CA LEU A 98 10.61 5.21 11.49
C LEU A 98 10.32 6.33 12.49
N PRO A 99 10.90 7.53 12.32
CA PRO A 99 10.72 8.63 13.26
C PRO A 99 9.32 9.25 13.16
N MET A 100 8.55 9.15 14.25
CA MET A 100 7.27 9.86 14.38
C MET A 100 7.47 11.37 14.42
N GLY A 101 6.45 12.14 14.04
CA GLY A 101 6.50 13.60 14.09
C GLY A 101 7.30 14.22 12.94
N THR A 102 7.68 13.42 11.95
CA THR A 102 8.45 13.85 10.78
C THR A 102 7.75 13.41 9.50
N ARG A 103 8.14 14.01 8.38
CA ARG A 103 7.60 13.66 7.08
C ARG A 103 8.34 12.44 6.56
N ILE A 104 7.61 11.39 6.22
CA ILE A 104 8.16 10.14 5.67
C ILE A 104 7.48 9.88 4.34
N GLU A 105 8.26 9.59 3.31
CA GLU A 105 7.74 9.36 1.98
C GLU A 105 8.10 7.98 1.46
N PHE A 106 7.10 7.35 0.84
CA PHE A 106 7.24 6.09 0.13
C PHE A 106 6.79 6.27 -1.31
N VAL A 107 7.43 5.57 -2.24
CA VAL A 107 6.92 5.39 -3.59
C VAL A 107 6.65 3.90 -3.80
N ALA A 108 5.44 3.58 -4.25
CA ALA A 108 5.08 2.24 -4.65
C ALA A 108 5.19 2.09 -6.18
N THR A 109 5.75 0.97 -6.63
CA THR A 109 5.88 0.62 -8.05
C THR A 109 5.35 -0.79 -8.31
N ALA A 110 4.63 -1.00 -9.40
CA ALA A 110 4.19 -2.33 -9.85
C ALA A 110 4.13 -2.39 -11.38
N GLU A 111 4.34 -3.57 -11.94
CA GLU A 111 4.25 -3.79 -13.39
C GLU A 111 2.83 -3.50 -13.90
N GLY A 112 2.72 -2.71 -14.97
CA GLY A 112 1.42 -2.30 -15.54
C GLY A 112 0.73 -1.15 -14.80
N TYR A 113 1.37 -0.57 -13.77
CA TYR A 113 0.83 0.53 -12.98
C TYR A 113 1.79 1.73 -12.94
N ALA A 114 1.23 2.92 -12.89
CA ALA A 114 2.03 4.12 -12.70
C ALA A 114 2.51 4.21 -11.23
N PRO A 115 3.76 4.66 -10.99
CA PRO A 115 4.28 4.82 -9.64
C PRO A 115 3.45 5.83 -8.86
N LYS A 116 3.23 5.56 -7.57
CA LYS A 116 2.48 6.46 -6.68
C LYS A 116 3.20 6.71 -5.37
N ARG A 117 3.18 7.97 -4.94
CA ARG A 117 3.73 8.40 -3.66
C ARG A 117 2.71 8.27 -2.54
N GLY A 118 3.13 7.69 -1.42
CA GLY A 118 2.44 7.72 -0.14
C GLY A 118 3.24 8.57 0.83
N VAL A 119 2.57 9.45 1.57
CA VAL A 119 3.21 10.40 2.49
C VAL A 119 2.63 10.24 3.88
N VAL A 120 3.50 10.06 4.87
CA VAL A 120 3.18 10.21 6.30
C VAL A 120 3.54 11.64 6.67
N VAL A 121 2.53 12.46 6.94
CA VAL A 121 2.73 13.86 7.35
C VAL A 121 3.20 13.93 8.82
N PRO A 122 3.92 14.98 9.24
CA PRO A 122 4.41 15.11 10.62
C PRO A 122 3.32 15.01 11.69
N SER A 123 2.12 15.52 11.39
CA SER A 123 0.95 15.51 12.29
C SER A 123 0.08 14.26 12.18
N ALA A 124 0.53 13.23 11.46
CA ALA A 124 -0.23 12.00 11.28
C ALA A 124 -0.56 11.36 12.65
N PRO A 125 -1.79 10.89 12.89
CA PRO A 125 -2.13 10.15 14.10
C PRO A 125 -1.56 8.73 14.00
N TRP A 126 -0.83 8.30 15.03
CA TRP A 126 -0.32 6.92 15.12
C TRP A 126 -1.12 6.18 16.18
N ASP A 127 -1.71 5.05 15.79
CA ASP A 127 -2.49 4.20 16.69
C ASP A 127 -1.58 3.19 17.42
N PRO A 128 -1.92 2.74 18.62
CA PRO A 128 -1.21 1.64 19.26
C PRO A 128 -1.47 0.35 18.47
N GLY A 129 -0.39 -0.28 17.99
CA GLY A 129 -0.42 -1.60 17.39
C GLY A 129 -0.71 -2.71 18.42
N ALA A 130 -0.78 -3.96 17.95
CA ALA A 130 -0.98 -5.13 18.81
C ALA A 130 0.12 -5.29 19.89
N ASP A 131 1.32 -4.75 19.63
CA ASP A 131 2.45 -4.70 20.55
C ASP A 131 2.50 -3.42 21.40
N GLN A 132 1.44 -2.61 21.40
CA GLN A 132 1.34 -1.30 22.06
C GLN A 132 2.36 -0.25 21.55
N LYS A 133 3.04 -0.51 20.42
CA LYS A 133 3.92 0.48 19.79
C LYS A 133 3.14 1.33 18.78
N PRO A 134 3.54 2.59 18.56
CA PRO A 134 2.92 3.43 17.55
C PRO A 134 2.97 2.79 16.16
N ARG A 135 1.82 2.69 15.50
CA ARG A 135 1.61 2.13 14.17
C ARG A 135 0.81 3.10 13.31
N PHE A 136 1.22 3.28 12.07
CA PHE A 136 0.50 4.08 11.07
C PHE A 136 0.14 3.20 9.88
N GLU A 137 -1.12 3.19 9.45
CA GLU A 137 -1.54 2.47 8.24
C GLU A 137 -1.48 3.39 7.03
N LEU A 138 -0.66 3.03 6.04
CA LEU A 138 -0.46 3.77 4.80
C LEU A 138 -1.01 2.97 3.60
N PRO A 139 -2.24 3.25 3.15
CA PRO A 139 -2.76 2.67 1.91
C PRO A 139 -2.22 3.41 0.68
N ILE A 140 -1.75 2.67 -0.31
CA ILE A 140 -1.27 3.20 -1.60
C ILE A 140 -1.99 2.49 -2.76
N GLU A 141 -2.86 3.21 -3.45
CA GLU A 141 -3.59 2.69 -4.62
C GLU A 141 -2.93 3.16 -5.92
N LEU A 142 -2.23 2.27 -6.62
CA LEU A 142 -1.56 2.60 -7.86
C LEU A 142 -2.57 2.64 -9.02
N PRO A 143 -2.60 3.72 -9.82
CA PRO A 143 -3.43 3.75 -11.01
C PRO A 143 -2.79 2.93 -12.13
N ALA A 144 -3.60 2.38 -13.04
CA ALA A 144 -3.10 1.70 -14.23
C ALA A 144 -2.19 2.63 -15.04
N SER A 145 -1.09 2.07 -15.56
CA SER A 145 -0.13 2.79 -16.42
C SER A 145 -0.84 3.39 -17.62
N LYS A 146 -0.51 4.64 -17.95
CA LYS A 146 -0.96 5.32 -19.18
C LYS A 146 0.18 5.50 -20.18
N ALA A 147 1.37 5.02 -19.83
CA ALA A 147 2.53 5.05 -20.70
C ALA A 147 2.29 4.23 -21.97
N LYS A 148 2.76 4.75 -23.11
CA LYS A 148 2.81 4.01 -24.38
C LYS A 148 3.88 2.90 -24.27
N PRO A 149 3.84 1.87 -25.15
CA PRO A 149 4.92 0.90 -25.24
C PRO A 149 6.30 1.59 -25.34
N ASN A 150 7.28 1.08 -24.60
CA ASN A 150 8.65 1.63 -24.49
C ASN A 150 8.75 3.03 -23.87
N THR A 151 7.70 3.52 -23.23
CA THR A 151 7.76 4.73 -22.39
C THR A 151 7.47 4.36 -20.95
N VAL A 152 7.94 5.19 -20.02
CA VAL A 152 7.67 5.03 -18.59
C VAL A 152 6.69 6.12 -18.15
N ASP A 153 5.74 5.80 -17.26
CA ASP A 153 4.90 6.82 -16.65
C ASP A 153 5.78 7.86 -15.93
N PRO A 154 5.34 9.11 -15.77
CA PRO A 154 6.06 10.12 -15.00
C PRO A 154 6.39 9.63 -13.57
N TRP A 155 7.54 10.02 -13.04
CA TRP A 155 7.83 9.82 -11.61
C TRP A 155 6.95 10.76 -10.78
N PRO A 156 6.32 10.30 -9.68
CA PRO A 156 5.53 11.20 -8.84
C PRO A 156 6.47 12.26 -8.24
N PRO A 157 6.15 13.55 -8.31
CA PRO A 157 7.03 14.58 -7.76
C PRO A 157 7.15 14.45 -6.24
N ALA A 158 8.33 14.72 -5.69
CA ALA A 158 8.47 15.04 -4.27
C ALA A 158 7.81 16.39 -3.95
N GLU A 159 7.32 16.58 -2.73
CA GLU A 159 6.81 17.89 -2.33
C GLU A 159 7.98 18.86 -2.05
N ALA A 160 7.74 20.15 -2.20
CA ALA A 160 8.74 21.16 -1.85
C ALA A 160 9.06 21.10 -0.35
N GLY A 161 10.34 21.23 0.01
CA GLY A 161 10.77 21.17 1.42
C GLY A 161 10.79 19.76 2.01
N THR A 162 10.80 18.72 1.17
CA THR A 162 11.00 17.33 1.61
C THR A 162 12.33 17.17 2.33
N GLN A 163 12.29 17.17 3.67
CA GLN A 163 13.36 16.62 4.48
C GLN A 163 13.03 15.17 4.78
N VAL A 164 13.94 14.30 4.38
CA VAL A 164 13.85 12.87 4.66
C VAL A 164 14.49 12.60 6.01
N GLY A 165 13.73 11.96 6.88
CA GLY A 165 14.19 11.63 8.22
C GLY A 165 13.98 12.76 9.22
N GLY A 166 14.47 12.53 10.43
CA GLY A 166 14.35 13.46 11.53
C GLY A 166 14.42 12.74 12.87
N LYS A 167 14.29 13.50 13.95
CA LYS A 167 14.35 12.98 15.31
C LYS A 167 12.94 12.81 15.83
N GLY A 168 12.59 11.58 16.19
CA GLY A 168 11.27 11.24 16.68
C GLY A 168 11.29 9.92 17.42
N LYS A 169 10.26 9.67 18.23
CA LYS A 169 10.05 8.33 18.80
C LYS A 169 9.89 7.33 17.63
N PRO A 170 10.51 6.15 17.66
CA PRO A 170 10.35 5.17 16.60
C PRO A 170 8.91 4.61 16.59
N GLY A 171 8.33 4.53 15.40
CA GLY A 171 7.06 3.86 15.11
C GLY A 171 7.18 2.86 13.95
N THR A 172 6.09 2.17 13.66
CA THR A 172 5.98 1.26 12.50
C THR A 172 4.99 1.78 11.48
N VAL A 173 5.36 1.87 10.20
CA VAL A 173 4.41 2.13 9.12
C VAL A 173 3.99 0.81 8.49
N HIS A 174 2.71 0.47 8.57
CA HIS A 174 2.11 -0.65 7.86
C HIS A 174 1.65 -0.20 6.48
N ILE A 175 2.26 -0.71 5.43
CA ILE A 175 2.00 -0.30 4.06
C ILE A 175 1.18 -1.37 3.38
N VAL A 176 0.04 -0.97 2.81
CA VAL A 176 -0.83 -1.83 1.99
C VAL A 176 -0.98 -1.21 0.61
N SER A 177 -0.94 -2.03 -0.43
CA SER A 177 -1.03 -1.55 -1.81
C SER A 177 -2.11 -2.24 -2.61
N SER A 178 -2.62 -1.53 -3.62
CA SER A 178 -3.43 -2.08 -4.70
C SER A 178 -2.77 -1.70 -6.03
N PRO A 179 -2.26 -2.66 -6.84
CA PRO A 179 -2.28 -4.11 -6.60
C PRO A 179 -1.38 -4.52 -5.42
N ARG A 180 -1.62 -5.72 -4.89
CA ARG A 180 -0.71 -6.35 -3.90
C ARG A 180 0.63 -6.70 -4.55
N GLY A 181 1.68 -6.78 -3.76
CA GLY A 181 3.03 -7.10 -4.23
C GLY A 181 3.79 -5.93 -4.84
N ALA A 182 3.24 -4.71 -4.78
CA ALA A 182 3.96 -3.52 -5.23
C ALA A 182 5.27 -3.36 -4.45
N GLU A 183 6.36 -3.06 -5.15
CA GLU A 183 7.64 -2.74 -4.51
C GLU A 183 7.52 -1.38 -3.83
N ILE A 184 7.99 -1.31 -2.59
CA ILE A 184 7.95 -0.10 -1.79
C ILE A 184 9.35 0.45 -1.63
N TRP A 185 9.48 1.73 -1.95
CA TRP A 185 10.72 2.49 -1.92
C TRP A 185 10.60 3.62 -0.90
N LEU A 186 11.39 3.61 0.15
CA LEU A 186 11.50 4.69 1.13
C LEU A 186 12.42 5.77 0.55
N LEU A 187 11.95 7.01 0.46
CA LEU A 187 12.82 8.13 0.11
C LEU A 187 13.91 8.23 1.18
N ALA A 188 15.19 8.22 0.77
CA ALA A 188 16.35 8.22 1.65
C ALA A 188 17.16 9.53 1.56
N GLY A 189 17.04 10.26 0.45
CA GLY A 189 17.69 11.55 0.25
C GLY A 189 17.48 12.08 -1.16
N LEU A 190 18.16 13.18 -1.46
CA LEU A 190 18.17 13.82 -2.77
C LEU A 190 19.61 13.86 -3.32
N GLY A 191 19.76 13.82 -4.63
CA GLY A 191 21.04 13.93 -5.33
C GLY A 191 21.70 15.30 -5.11
N PRO A 192 23.03 15.40 -5.32
CA PRO A 192 23.88 14.42 -6.00
C PRO A 192 24.47 13.33 -5.11
N GLU A 193 24.32 13.44 -3.79
CA GLU A 193 24.85 12.49 -2.81
C GLU A 193 23.86 12.29 -1.66
N ALA A 194 23.62 11.04 -1.29
CA ALA A 194 22.86 10.69 -0.09
C ALA A 194 23.57 9.57 0.68
N THR A 195 23.51 9.64 2.00
CA THR A 195 24.03 8.61 2.90
C THR A 195 22.89 8.07 3.76
N TYR A 196 22.82 6.76 3.90
CA TYR A 196 21.81 6.08 4.69
C TYR A 196 22.44 5.09 5.66
N GLU A 197 22.00 5.12 6.92
CA GLU A 197 22.52 4.31 8.02
C GLU A 197 21.46 4.17 9.14
N PRO A 198 21.42 3.02 9.85
CA PRO A 198 22.14 1.77 9.60
C PRO A 198 21.33 0.81 8.70
N LEU A 199 22.03 0.08 7.84
CA LEU A 199 21.49 -1.03 7.04
C LEU A 199 21.98 -2.37 7.58
N GLY A 200 21.19 -3.43 7.40
CA GLY A 200 21.64 -4.80 7.65
C GLY A 200 22.56 -5.29 6.54
N CYS A 201 23.56 -6.11 6.89
CA CYS A 201 24.49 -6.67 5.90
C CYS A 201 24.00 -7.98 5.25
N GLU A 202 23.00 -8.64 5.83
CA GLU A 202 22.58 -10.00 5.44
C GLU A 202 21.63 -10.03 4.25
N THR A 203 21.15 -8.87 3.80
CA THR A 203 20.15 -8.74 2.74
C THR A 203 20.68 -7.89 1.61
N ASP A 204 20.24 -8.18 0.38
CA ASP A 204 20.47 -7.31 -0.76
C ASP A 204 19.96 -5.89 -0.46
N ILE A 205 20.83 -4.90 -0.66
CA ILE A 205 20.43 -3.49 -0.61
C ILE A 205 20.14 -3.04 -2.04
N GLU A 206 18.91 -2.58 -2.27
CA GLU A 206 18.50 -2.05 -3.56
C GLU A 206 18.16 -0.57 -3.42
N VAL A 207 18.73 0.24 -4.30
CA VAL A 207 18.48 1.67 -4.39
C VAL A 207 17.91 2.01 -5.75
N LEU A 208 16.92 2.88 -5.77
CA LEU A 208 16.42 3.51 -6.98
C LEU A 208 16.83 4.97 -6.96
N VAL A 209 17.50 5.42 -8.02
CA VAL A 209 17.74 6.84 -8.28
C VAL A 209 16.77 7.28 -9.37
N ALA A 210 15.85 8.18 -9.02
CA ALA A 210 14.78 8.62 -9.90
C ALA A 210 14.82 10.15 -10.06
N GLY A 211 14.98 10.64 -11.28
CA GLY A 211 14.96 12.07 -11.59
C GLY A 211 13.55 12.60 -11.88
N PRO A 212 13.37 13.93 -11.95
CA PRO A 212 12.10 14.56 -12.32
C PRO A 212 11.65 14.26 -13.76
N THR A 213 12.57 13.77 -14.60
CA THR A 213 12.33 13.35 -15.98
C THR A 213 12.11 11.83 -16.07
N THR A 214 12.59 11.18 -17.13
CA THR A 214 12.53 9.73 -17.31
C THR A 214 13.72 8.99 -16.68
N PHE A 215 14.66 9.70 -16.05
CA PHE A 215 15.84 9.10 -15.46
C PHE A 215 15.46 8.16 -14.31
N ARG A 216 15.76 6.87 -14.47
CA ARG A 216 15.58 5.84 -13.44
C ARG A 216 16.74 4.86 -13.49
N LYS A 217 17.49 4.73 -12.40
CA LYS A 217 18.58 3.76 -12.29
C LYS A 217 18.44 2.97 -11.00
N ARG A 218 18.30 1.64 -11.14
CA ARG A 218 18.32 0.70 -10.01
C ARG A 218 19.76 0.28 -9.76
N LEU A 219 20.20 0.39 -8.53
CA LEU A 219 21.50 -0.05 -8.04
C LEU A 219 21.26 -1.20 -7.06
N LYS A 220 22.12 -2.21 -7.10
CA LYS A 220 22.09 -3.34 -6.18
C LYS A 220 23.43 -3.49 -5.49
N VAL A 221 23.40 -3.84 -4.21
CA VAL A 221 24.55 -4.21 -3.40
C VAL A 221 24.24 -5.57 -2.79
N ALA A 222 25.02 -6.59 -3.16
CA ALA A 222 24.86 -7.93 -2.62
C ALA A 222 25.56 -8.05 -1.25
N PRO A 223 25.11 -8.95 -0.35
CA PRO A 223 25.75 -9.21 0.94
C PRO A 223 27.27 -9.44 0.86
N ASP A 224 27.73 -10.23 -0.11
CA ASP A 224 29.16 -10.50 -0.33
C ASP A 224 29.99 -9.24 -0.60
N GLU A 225 29.36 -8.24 -1.21
CA GLU A 225 30.01 -6.96 -1.47
C GLU A 225 30.03 -6.07 -0.24
N ILE A 226 28.96 -6.09 0.55
CA ILE A 226 28.91 -5.41 1.86
C ILE A 226 30.01 -5.99 2.77
N ALA A 227 30.18 -7.32 2.78
CA ALA A 227 31.20 -7.98 3.58
C ALA A 227 32.64 -7.60 3.17
N LYS A 228 32.86 -7.34 1.87
CA LYS A 228 34.16 -6.91 1.30
C LYS A 228 34.38 -5.40 1.38
N ALA A 229 33.35 -4.62 1.73
CA ALA A 229 33.45 -3.18 1.82
C ALA A 229 34.39 -2.75 2.96
N PRO A 230 35.08 -1.60 2.82
CA PRO A 230 35.94 -1.08 3.88
C PRO A 230 35.13 -0.83 5.16
N GLU A 231 35.81 -0.90 6.30
CA GLU A 231 35.21 -0.52 7.58
C GLU A 231 34.90 0.98 7.57
N GLY A 232 33.73 1.33 8.11
CA GLY A 232 33.26 2.70 8.25
C GLY A 232 33.92 3.41 9.43
N LYS A 233 33.40 4.59 9.76
CA LYS A 233 33.90 5.36 10.92
C LYS A 233 33.53 4.71 12.26
N GLU A 234 32.39 4.02 12.30
CA GLU A 234 31.93 3.30 13.49
C GLU A 234 32.40 1.84 13.43
N PRO A 235 32.94 1.28 14.54
CA PRO A 235 33.35 -0.12 14.61
C PRO A 235 32.21 -1.08 14.22
N GLY A 236 32.49 -2.02 13.33
CA GLY A 236 31.50 -3.00 12.87
C GLY A 236 30.49 -2.49 11.83
N THR A 237 30.68 -1.27 11.32
CA THR A 237 29.91 -0.72 10.19
C THR A 237 30.71 -0.84 8.89
N ARG A 238 30.08 -1.26 7.79
CA ARG A 238 30.67 -1.36 6.45
C ARG A 238 30.29 -0.16 5.59
N LEU A 239 31.26 0.53 4.98
CA LEU A 239 31.01 1.67 4.09
C LEU A 239 30.89 1.23 2.64
N VAL A 240 29.67 1.21 2.12
CA VAL A 240 29.40 0.91 0.71
C VAL A 240 29.23 2.22 -0.05
N VAL A 241 30.03 2.41 -1.11
CA VAL A 241 29.90 3.57 -2.00
C VAL A 241 29.37 3.11 -3.36
N ARG A 242 28.37 3.82 -3.87
CA ARG A 242 27.76 3.53 -5.17
C ARG A 242 27.71 4.75 -6.06
N SER A 243 28.29 4.63 -7.25
CA SER A 243 28.21 5.66 -8.29
C SER A 243 27.00 5.42 -9.19
N VAL A 244 26.32 6.50 -9.56
CA VAL A 244 25.18 6.49 -10.49
C VAL A 244 25.63 6.62 -11.96
N GLN A 245 26.92 6.81 -12.24
CA GLN A 245 27.50 6.89 -13.59
C GLN A 245 27.15 5.68 -14.46
#